data_AF-A0A1H8TPI2-F1
#
_entry.id   AF-A0A1H8TPI2-F1
#
_cell.length_a   1.000
_cell.length_b   1.000
_cell.length_c   1.000
_cell.angle_alpha   90.00
_cell.angle_beta   90.00
_cell.angle_gamma   90.00
#
_symmetry.space_group_name_H-M   'P 1'
#
loop_
_entity.id
_entity.type
_entity.pdbx_description
1 polymer ?
#
loop_
_entity_poly.entity_id
_entity_poly.type
_entity_poly.pdbx_seq_one_letter_code
_entity_poly.pdbx_strand_id
1 'polypeptide(L)' 'MKYGWKALLGVLWVSCLAGATLIVFLALGWYSPWAFAAAGAVGLVFGIPAGIWNARKLRRDDPNWKNGRYVKAPKGLS' A
#
# COMPACT_ATOMS: atom_id res chain seq x y z
N MET A 1 -2.67 19.18 -0.06
CA MET A 1 -2.40 18.00 0.80
C MET A 1 -1.03 17.41 0.44
N LYS A 2 0.07 17.86 1.06
CA LYS A 2 1.46 17.55 0.58
C LYS A 2 1.96 16.12 0.86
N TYR A 3 1.25 15.32 1.66
CA TYR A 3 1.68 13.96 2.05
C TYR A 3 0.60 12.86 1.94
N GLY A 4 -0.63 13.22 1.54
CA GLY A 4 -1.78 12.31 1.62
C GLY A 4 -1.63 11.02 0.81
N TRP A 5 -1.06 11.11 -0.39
CA TRP A 5 -0.92 9.96 -1.29
C TRP A 5 -0.03 8.84 -0.76
N LYS A 6 1.03 9.17 0.00
CA LYS A 6 1.90 8.15 0.61
C LYS A 6 1.19 7.42 1.75
N ALA A 7 0.42 8.15 2.55
CA ALA A 7 -0.39 7.58 3.61
C ALA A 7 -1.49 6.68 3.04
N LEU A 8 -2.14 7.10 1.94
CA LEU A 8 -3.15 6.28 1.24
C LEU A 8 -2.56 4.97 0.73
N LEU A 9 -1.38 5.00 0.08
CA LEU A 9 -0.71 3.79 -0.37
C LEU A 9 -0.31 2.87 0.80
N GLY A 10 0.13 3.45 1.91
CA GLY A 10 0.43 2.71 3.14
C GLY A 10 -0.81 2.01 3.71
N VAL A 11 -1.90 2.74 3.90
CA VAL A 11 -3.17 2.20 4.41
C VAL A 11 -3.69 1.10 3.49
N LEU A 12 -3.67 1.33 2.17
CA LEU A 12 -4.11 0.32 1.20
C LEU A 12 -3.30 -0.98 1.31
N TRP A 13 -1.97 -0.88 1.39
CA TRP A 13 -1.10 -2.04 1.55
C TRP A 13 -1.37 -2.80 2.86
N VAL A 14 -1.52 -2.08 3.96
CA VAL A 14 -1.83 -2.66 5.27
C VAL A 14 -3.17 -3.38 5.25
N SER A 15 -4.22 -2.73 4.73
CA SER A 15 -5.56 -3.32 4.66
C SER A 15 -5.62 -4.53 3.73
N CYS A 16 -4.93 -4.51 2.58
CA CYS A 16 -4.88 -5.64 1.66
C CYS A 16 -4.19 -6.85 2.30
N LEU A 17 -3.03 -6.65 2.93
CA LEU A 17 -2.29 -7.75 3.55
C LEU A 17 -2.99 -8.28 4.79
N ALA A 18 -3.58 -7.42 5.61
CA ALA A 18 -4.39 -7.83 6.74
C ALA A 18 -5.59 -8.66 6.27
N GLY A 19 -6.33 -8.18 5.26
CA GLY A 19 -7.48 -8.87 4.69
C GLY A 19 -7.11 -10.22 4.08
N ALA A 20 -6.06 -10.27 3.26
CA ALA A 20 -5.59 -11.51 2.64
C ALA A 20 -5.16 -12.54 3.70
N THR A 21 -4.40 -12.12 4.71
CA THR A 21 -3.96 -12.99 5.81
C THR A 21 -5.16 -13.51 6.60
N LEU A 22 -6.13 -12.64 6.88
CA LEU A 22 -7.35 -13.03 7.58
C LEU A 22 -8.16 -14.06 6.79
N ILE A 23 -8.32 -13.86 5.47
CA ILE A 23 -9.00 -14.83 4.60
C ILE A 23 -8.31 -16.20 4.67
N VAL A 24 -6.97 -16.24 4.65
CA VAL A 24 -6.21 -17.49 4.79
C VAL A 24 -6.49 -18.16 6.13
N PHE A 25 -6.46 -17.43 7.24
CA PHE A 25 -6.75 -18.01 8.55
C PHE A 25 -8.18 -18.56 8.65
N LEU A 26 -9.16 -17.83 8.13
CA LEU A 26 -10.56 -18.28 8.13
C LEU A 26 -10.76 -19.49 7.21
N ALA A 27 -10.10 -19.52 6.04
CA ALA A 27 -10.14 -20.64 5.11
C ALA A 27 -9.54 -21.92 5.70
N LEU A 28 -8.54 -21.79 6.59
CA LEU A 28 -7.96 -22.90 7.35
C LEU A 28 -8.84 -23.33 8.55
N GLY A 29 -10.01 -22.72 8.74
CA GLY A 29 -10.92 -23.02 9.84
C GLY A 29 -10.52 -22.37 11.17
N TRP A 30 -9.59 -21.41 11.17
CA TRP A 30 -9.10 -20.79 12.38
C TRP A 30 -9.94 -19.56 12.79
N TYR A 31 -11.05 -19.84 13.46
CA TYR A 31 -12.01 -18.82 13.93
C TYR A 31 -11.70 -18.32 15.34
N SER A 32 -10.53 -17.71 15.53
CA SER A 32 -10.09 -17.19 16.84
C SER A 32 -9.91 -15.68 16.81
N PRO A 33 -10.19 -14.95 17.91
CA PRO A 33 -9.78 -13.54 18.04
C PRO A 33 -8.30 -13.32 17.76
N TRP A 34 -7.46 -14.31 18.05
CA TRP A 34 -6.02 -14.28 17.76
C TRP A 34 -5.71 -14.30 16.26
N ALA A 35 -6.56 -14.90 15.43
CA ALA A 35 -6.39 -14.88 13.97
C ALA A 35 -6.55 -13.44 13.44
N PHE A 36 -7.52 -12.68 13.96
CA PHE A 36 -7.71 -11.27 13.60
C PHE A 36 -6.53 -10.40 14.06
N ALA A 37 -6.07 -10.60 15.30
CA ALA A 37 -4.92 -9.88 15.83
C ALA A 37 -3.63 -10.17 15.03
N ALA A 38 -3.38 -11.45 14.72
CA ALA A 38 -2.24 -11.88 13.92
C ALA A 38 -2.32 -11.34 12.48
N ALA A 39 -3.50 -11.37 11.85
CA ALA A 39 -3.68 -10.82 10.51
C ALA A 39 -3.44 -9.31 10.47
N GLY A 40 -3.95 -8.57 11.46
CA GLY A 40 -3.67 -7.14 11.62
C GLY A 40 -2.18 -6.86 11.84
N ALA A 41 -1.50 -7.66 12.67
CA ALA A 41 -0.07 -7.54 12.90
C ALA A 41 0.74 -7.80 11.62
N VAL A 42 0.42 -8.85 10.85
CA VAL A 42 1.04 -9.13 9.55
C VAL A 42 0.81 -7.96 8.59
N GLY A 43 -0.41 -7.45 8.51
CA GLY A 43 -0.74 -6.28 7.70
C GLY A 43 0.09 -5.05 8.05
N LEU A 44 0.31 -4.76 9.34
CA LEU A 44 1.12 -3.61 9.77
C LEU A 44 2.61 -3.83 9.52
N VAL A 45 3.15 -5.01 9.91
CA VAL A 45 4.57 -5.34 9.80
C VAL A 45 5.03 -5.33 8.35
N PHE A 46 4.24 -5.88 7.42
CA PHE A 46 4.60 -5.96 6.01
C PHE A 46 4.01 -4.82 5.16
N GLY A 47 2.81 -4.34 5.49
CA GLY A 47 2.11 -3.32 4.69
C GLY A 47 2.73 -1.93 4.79
N ILE A 48 3.24 -1.54 5.95
CA ILE A 48 3.94 -0.25 6.12
C ILE A 48 5.21 -0.19 5.26
N PRO A 49 6.18 -1.13 5.36
CA PRO A 49 7.37 -1.09 4.53
C PRO A 49 7.05 -1.26 3.04
N ALA A 50 6.08 -2.10 2.68
CA ALA A 50 5.65 -2.26 1.30
C ALA A 50 5.03 -0.98 0.72
N GLY A 51 4.18 -0.28 1.48
CA GLY A 51 3.59 0.99 1.08
C GLY A 51 4.63 2.10 0.89
N ILE A 52 5.62 2.19 1.80
CA ILE A 52 6.73 3.14 1.69
C ILE A 52 7.58 2.82 0.45
N TRP A 53 7.93 1.55 0.25
CA TRP A 53 8.70 1.10 -0.91
C TRP A 53 7.97 1.42 -2.21
N ASN A 54 6.67 1.11 -2.28
CA ASN A 54 5.86 1.34 -3.46
C ASN A 54 5.77 2.84 -3.79
N ALA A 55 5.56 3.71 -2.78
CA ALA A 55 5.56 5.15 -2.97
C ALA A 55 6.91 5.69 -3.47
N ARG A 56 8.04 5.11 -3.02
CA ARG A 56 9.37 5.45 -3.54
C ARG A 56 9.56 4.99 -4.98
N LYS A 57 9.13 3.77 -5.29
CA LYS A 57 9.23 3.19 -6.62
C LYS A 57 8.37 3.95 -7.64
N LEU A 58 7.12 4.26 -7.29
CA LEU A 58 6.23 5.04 -8.14
C LEU A 58 6.84 6.40 -8.50
N ARG A 59 7.49 7.07 -7.53
CA ARG A 59 8.16 8.35 -7.77
C ARG A 59 9.40 8.23 -8.65
N ARG A 60 10.09 7.10 -8.63
CA ARG A 60 11.28 6.85 -9.46
C ARG A 60 10.90 6.54 -10.90
N ASP A 61 9.81 5.79 -11.07
CA ASP A 61 9.37 5.29 -12.37
C ASP A 61 8.37 6.24 -13.07
N ASP A 62 8.01 7.38 -12.45
CA ASP A 62 7.10 8.39 -13.04
C ASP A 62 7.84 9.25 -14.09
N PRO A 63 7.53 9.09 -15.40
CA PRO A 63 8.18 9.85 -16.48
C PRO A 63 7.85 11.35 -16.44
N ASN A 64 6.74 11.71 -15.77
CA ASN A 64 6.29 13.09 -15.60
C ASN A 64 6.86 13.73 -14.33
N TRP A 65 7.73 13.05 -13.57
CA TRP A 65 8.34 13.60 -12.36
C TRP A 65 9.73 14.20 -12.64
N LYS A 66 9.79 15.52 -12.90
CA LYS A 66 11.06 16.25 -13.15
C LYS A 66 11.35 17.30 -12.07
N ASN A 67 12.60 17.41 -11.62
CA ASN A 67 13.08 18.42 -10.68
C ASN A 67 12.21 18.55 -9.40
N GLY A 68 11.72 17.41 -8.89
CA GLY A 68 10.88 17.36 -7.68
C GLY A 68 9.46 17.87 -7.84
N ARG A 69 8.99 18.09 -9.07
CA ARG A 69 7.61 18.51 -9.38
C ARG A 69 7.00 17.61 -10.45
N TYR A 70 5.68 17.44 -10.38
CA TYR A 70 4.92 16.79 -11.43
C TYR A 70 4.79 17.74 -12.63
N VAL A 71 5.25 17.30 -13.80
CA VAL A 71 5.14 17.99 -15.07
C VAL A 71 4.00 17.31 -15.84
N LYS A 72 2.93 18.06 -16.10
CA LYS A 72 1.77 17.52 -16.83
C LYS A 72 2.20 17.10 -18.24
N ALA A 73 1.76 15.92 -18.69
CA ALA A 73 1.99 15.46 -20.05
C ALA A 73 1.51 16.52 -21.08
N PRO A 74 2.22 16.71 -22.20
CA PRO A 74 1.80 17.64 -23.25
C PRO A 74 0.42 17.27 -23.79
N LYS A 75 -0.44 18.27 -24.03
CA LYS A 75 -1.78 18.06 -24.62
C LYS A 75 -1.63 17.45 -26.02
N GLY A 76 -2.22 16.27 -26.25
CA GLY A 76 -2.25 15.62 -27.56
C GLY A 76 -1.76 14.16 -27.62
N LEU A 77 -1.43 13.55 -26.48
CA LEU A 77 -0.91 12.18 -26.37
C LEU A 77 -1.82 11.28 -25.48
N SER A 78 -3.14 11.49 -25.54
CA SER A 78 -4.15 10.64 -24.88
C SER A 78 -4.74 9.63 -25.85
#